data_AF-A0A831SPA5-F1
#
_entry.id   AF-A0A831SPA5-F1
#
_cell.length_a   1.000
_cell.length_b   1.000
_cell.length_c   1.000
_cell.angle_alpha   90.00
_cell.angle_beta   90.00
_cell.angle_gamma   90.00
#
_symmetry.space_group_name_H-M   'P 1'
#
loop_
_entity.id
_entity.type
_entity.pdbx_description
1 polymer ?
#
loop_
_entity_poly.entity_id
_entity_poly.type
_entity_poly.pdbx_seq_one_letter_code
_entity_poly.pdbx_strand_id
1 'polypeptide(L)'
;ALDKPADTKKMMFFSWLAWSLVPMAAGYVGLIGLKMGLKLEVASDVFPRVLSAVAPSWIVLLFVLFSFNAIASTLDSMLVGYSAIVTRDLYGRYVCKEKMSDKKEMKISRVVVFLAGITGMMLALRSTSILFLGIYTSGFFIAVLTPIFVSFFIKRVNVKAVLWAEIIGFIVALTLSTAVNYHYITEIAGHTVYPWHVYVLLYIIAIGITCIGSVISPGERVTWEDIRTRHLAEVS
;
A
#
# COMPACT_ATOMS: atom_id res chain seq x y z
N ALA A 1 16.37 17.04 -6.23
CA ALA A 1 16.20 15.89 -7.16
C ALA A 1 17.57 15.60 -7.76
N LEU A 2 17.89 14.34 -8.10
CA LEU A 2 19.17 14.03 -8.73
C LEU A 2 19.20 14.65 -10.14
N ASP A 3 20.20 15.47 -10.43
CA ASP A 3 20.29 16.24 -11.68
C ASP A 3 20.58 15.38 -12.92
N LYS A 4 21.05 14.14 -12.73
CA LYS A 4 21.47 13.25 -13.81
C LYS A 4 20.61 11.97 -13.88
N PRO A 5 20.07 11.63 -15.07
CA PRO A 5 19.28 10.40 -15.26
C PRO A 5 20.03 9.11 -14.91
N ALA A 6 21.35 9.08 -15.06
CA ALA A 6 22.19 7.94 -14.71
C ALA A 6 22.22 7.69 -13.19
N ASP A 7 22.19 8.75 -12.39
CA ASP A 7 22.21 8.65 -10.93
C ASP A 7 20.85 8.17 -10.41
N THR A 8 19.75 8.56 -11.06
CA THR A 8 18.41 8.00 -10.79
C THR A 8 18.36 6.50 -11.06
N LYS A 9 18.90 6.02 -12.20
CA LYS A 9 18.92 4.57 -12.50
C LYS A 9 19.73 3.78 -11.47
N LYS A 10 20.90 4.30 -11.09
CA LYS A 10 21.74 3.68 -10.05
C LYS A 10 21.00 3.65 -8.71
N MET A 11 20.39 4.75 -8.30
CA MET A 11 19.60 4.83 -7.08
C MET A 11 18.46 3.80 -7.09
N MET A 12 17.70 3.69 -8.19
CA MET A 12 16.64 2.69 -8.31
C MET A 12 17.17 1.26 -8.14
N PHE A 13 18.29 0.94 -8.79
CA PHE A 13 18.90 -0.38 -8.70
C PHE A 13 19.37 -0.71 -7.27
N PHE A 14 20.11 0.21 -6.63
CA PHE A 14 20.59 -0.01 -5.26
C PHE A 14 19.45 -0.03 -4.24
N SER A 15 18.42 0.79 -4.42
CA SER A 15 17.21 0.74 -3.59
C SER A 15 16.49 -0.60 -3.72
N TRP A 16 16.28 -1.10 -4.95
CA TRP A 16 15.67 -2.41 -5.19
C TRP A 16 16.49 -3.53 -4.54
N LEU A 17 17.81 -3.52 -4.74
CA LEU A 17 18.70 -4.51 -4.18
C LEU A 17 18.67 -4.49 -2.65
N ALA A 18 18.83 -3.31 -2.03
CA ALA A 18 18.80 -3.16 -0.58
C ALA A 18 17.48 -3.65 0.02
N TRP A 19 16.35 -3.30 -0.60
CA TRP A 19 15.04 -3.72 -0.11
C TRP A 19 14.78 -5.21 -0.31
N SER A 20 15.29 -5.83 -1.38
CA SER A 20 15.10 -7.26 -1.67
C SER A 20 15.72 -8.18 -0.61
N LEU A 21 16.79 -7.71 0.06
CA LEU A 21 17.48 -8.47 1.10
C LEU A 21 16.72 -8.49 2.43
N VAL A 22 15.88 -7.48 2.69
CA VAL A 22 15.16 -7.34 3.96
C VAL A 22 14.16 -8.49 4.20
N PRO A 23 13.26 -8.85 3.25
CA PRO A 23 12.39 -10.02 3.41
C PRO A 23 13.15 -11.33 3.54
N MET A 24 14.29 -11.48 2.86
CA MET A 24 15.11 -12.69 2.98
C MET A 24 15.67 -12.84 4.40
N ALA A 25 16.19 -11.75 4.97
CA ALA A 25 16.66 -11.74 6.35
C ALA A 25 15.52 -12.03 7.35
N ALA A 26 14.35 -11.42 7.15
CA ALA A 26 13.18 -11.66 8.00
C ALA A 26 12.71 -13.13 7.92
N GLY A 27 12.65 -13.70 6.72
CA GLY A 27 12.30 -15.12 6.51
C GLY A 27 13.29 -16.08 7.18
N TYR A 28 14.58 -15.77 7.12
CA TYR A 28 15.61 -16.57 7.78
C TYR A 28 15.46 -16.57 9.31
N VAL A 29 15.15 -15.42 9.91
CA VAL A 29 14.84 -15.33 11.35
C VAL A 29 13.60 -16.16 11.70
N GLY A 30 12.59 -16.18 10.83
CA GLY A 30 11.44 -17.07 10.96
C GLY A 30 11.83 -18.55 11.04
N LEU A 31 12.72 -19.01 10.15
CA LEU A 31 13.22 -20.40 10.15
C LEU A 31 14.02 -20.73 11.42
N ILE A 32 14.83 -19.80 11.92
CA ILE A 32 15.53 -19.96 13.21
C ILE A 32 14.51 -20.16 14.34
N GLY A 33 13.47 -19.32 14.39
CA GLY A 33 12.42 -19.43 15.40
C GLY A 33 11.70 -20.79 15.38
N LEU A 34 11.41 -21.32 14.18
CA LEU A 34 10.85 -22.66 14.01
C LEU A 34 11.80 -23.75 14.53
N LYS A 35 13.09 -23.67 14.21
CA LYS A 35 14.10 -24.63 14.67
C LYS A 35 14.26 -24.61 16.19
N MET A 36 14.10 -23.45 16.82
CA MET A 36 14.12 -23.29 18.28
C MET A 36 12.87 -23.82 18.98
N GLY A 37 11.83 -24.23 18.23
CA GLY A 37 10.57 -24.71 18.79
C GLY A 37 9.73 -23.61 19.43
N LEU A 38 9.91 -22.34 19.03
CA LEU A 38 9.15 -21.22 19.57
C LEU A 38 7.67 -21.34 19.21
N LYS A 39 6.81 -21.42 20.24
CA LYS A 39 5.36 -21.29 20.09
C LYS A 39 4.99 -19.82 20.23
N LEU A 40 4.57 -19.20 19.13
CA LEU A 40 4.18 -17.79 19.09
C LEU A 40 2.66 -17.68 19.05
N GLU A 41 2.09 -16.85 19.91
CA GLU A 41 0.67 -16.47 19.84
C GLU A 41 0.42 -15.57 18.62
N VAL A 42 1.36 -14.68 18.32
CA VAL A 42 1.32 -13.78 17.16
C VAL A 42 2.58 -14.00 16.33
N ALA A 43 2.41 -14.39 15.06
CA ALA A 43 3.54 -14.67 14.15
C ALA A 43 4.51 -13.50 13.98
N SER A 44 4.01 -12.26 14.13
CA SER A 44 4.83 -11.03 14.02
C SER A 44 5.85 -10.88 15.16
N ASP A 45 5.72 -11.63 16.26
CA ASP A 45 6.62 -11.56 17.42
C ASP A 45 7.89 -12.41 17.24
N VAL A 46 8.04 -13.11 16.11
CA VAL A 46 9.17 -14.04 15.89
C VAL A 46 10.52 -13.35 16.04
N PHE A 47 10.67 -12.15 15.49
CA PHE A 47 11.93 -11.43 15.49
C PHE A 47 12.39 -11.04 16.91
N PRO A 48 11.59 -10.31 17.71
CA PRO A 48 12.00 -9.97 19.07
C PRO A 48 12.19 -11.21 19.96
N ARG A 49 11.42 -12.29 19.72
CA ARG A 49 11.55 -13.54 20.49
C ARG A 49 12.84 -14.28 20.19
N VAL A 50 13.19 -14.44 18.91
CA VAL A 50 14.46 -15.05 18.51
C VAL A 50 15.63 -14.20 19.02
N LEU A 51 15.57 -12.88 18.81
CA LEU A 51 16.65 -11.98 19.23
C LEU A 51 16.90 -12.04 20.75
N SER A 52 15.84 -12.04 21.55
CA SER A 52 15.96 -12.10 23.02
C SER A 52 16.54 -13.42 23.53
N ALA A 53 16.41 -14.50 22.75
CA ALA A 53 16.93 -15.81 23.12
C ALA A 53 18.40 -16.01 22.73
N VAL A 54 18.92 -15.26 21.75
CA VAL A 54 20.28 -15.45 21.21
C VAL A 54 21.22 -14.27 21.45
N ALA A 55 20.70 -13.08 21.71
CA ALA A 55 21.49 -11.86 21.84
C ALA A 55 21.53 -11.35 23.29
N PRO A 56 22.63 -10.70 23.72
CA PRO A 56 22.72 -10.03 25.00
C PRO A 56 21.74 -8.85 25.11
N SER A 57 21.33 -8.52 26.33
CA SER A 57 20.27 -7.53 26.61
C SER A 57 20.51 -6.15 26.00
N TRP A 58 21.77 -5.71 25.86
CA TRP A 58 22.09 -4.42 25.26
C TRP A 58 21.78 -4.38 23.75
N ILE A 59 21.93 -5.50 23.03
CA ILE A 59 21.56 -5.60 21.60
C ILE A 59 20.04 -5.56 21.46
N VAL A 60 19.32 -6.27 22.34
CA VAL A 60 17.85 -6.26 22.36
C VAL A 60 17.34 -4.83 22.59
N LEU A 61 17.95 -4.08 23.51
CA LEU A 61 17.61 -2.68 23.75
C LEU A 61 17.84 -1.81 22.51
N LEU A 62 19.00 -1.92 21.87
CA LEU A 62 19.30 -1.18 20.63
C LEU A 62 18.30 -1.51 19.52
N PHE A 63 17.93 -2.79 19.38
CA PHE A 63 16.92 -3.21 18.41
C PHE A 63 15.58 -2.52 18.64
N VAL A 64 15.07 -2.50 19.88
CA VAL A 64 13.81 -1.82 20.20
C VAL A 64 13.87 -0.33 19.86
N LEU A 65 14.99 0.34 20.18
CA LEU A 65 15.18 1.76 19.87
C LEU A 65 15.20 2.01 18.36
N PHE A 66 15.93 1.20 17.59
CA PHE A 66 15.97 1.33 16.12
C PHE A 66 14.64 1.00 15.47
N SER A 67 13.93 -0.03 15.96
CA SER A 67 12.58 -0.36 15.47
C SER A 67 11.61 0.78 15.70
N PHE A 68 11.62 1.38 16.90
CA PHE A 68 10.76 2.52 17.20
C PHE A 68 11.07 3.71 16.29
N ASN A 69 12.36 4.04 16.10
CA ASN A 69 12.77 5.13 15.22
C ASN A 69 12.38 4.87 13.75
N ALA A 70 12.57 3.64 13.27
CA ALA A 70 12.18 3.26 11.91
C ALA A 70 10.66 3.36 11.69
N ILE A 71 9.86 2.87 12.65
CA ILE A 71 8.40 2.98 12.60
C ILE A 71 7.97 4.45 12.63
N ALA A 72 8.55 5.26 13.53
CA ALA A 72 8.22 6.69 13.64
C ALA A 72 8.52 7.45 12.34
N SER A 73 9.67 7.18 11.69
CA SER A 73 10.02 7.80 10.41
C SER A 73 9.05 7.44 9.28
N THR A 74 8.55 6.21 9.26
CA THR A 74 7.57 5.75 8.28
C THR A 74 6.20 6.36 8.56
N LEU A 75 5.77 6.33 9.82
CA LEU A 75 4.49 6.86 10.28
C LEU A 75 4.35 8.35 9.97
N ASP A 76 5.39 9.15 10.20
CA ASP A 76 5.38 10.58 9.88
C ASP A 76 5.10 10.83 8.40
N SER A 77 5.85 10.15 7.51
CA SER A 77 5.65 10.27 6.06
C SER A 77 4.26 9.82 5.60
N MET A 78 3.71 8.76 6.21
CA MET A 78 2.36 8.27 5.92
C MET A 78 1.29 9.26 6.37
N LEU A 79 1.42 9.85 7.56
CA LEU A 79 0.48 10.84 8.09
C LEU A 79 0.50 12.13 7.26
N VAL A 80 1.67 12.59 6.85
CA VAL A 80 1.81 13.73 5.95
C VAL A 80 1.13 13.45 4.62
N GLY A 81 1.43 12.31 3.99
CA GLY A 81 0.80 11.91 2.72
C GLY A 81 -0.71 11.77 2.82
N TYR A 82 -1.20 11.10 3.87
CA TYR A 82 -2.63 10.94 4.14
C TYR A 82 -3.32 12.29 4.35
N SER A 83 -2.73 13.19 5.13
CA SER A 83 -3.28 14.52 5.39
C SER A 83 -3.37 15.37 4.13
N ALA A 84 -2.40 15.23 3.22
CA ALA A 84 -2.41 15.92 1.94
C ALA A 84 -3.56 15.43 1.04
N ILE A 85 -3.75 14.11 0.94
CA ILE A 85 -4.86 13.51 0.18
C ILE A 85 -6.20 14.00 0.73
N VAL A 86 -6.42 13.92 2.05
CA VAL A 86 -7.70 14.34 2.64
C VAL A 86 -7.91 15.85 2.51
N THR A 87 -6.87 16.65 2.72
CA THR A 87 -7.03 18.11 2.72
C THR A 87 -7.20 18.66 1.30
N ARG A 88 -6.43 18.19 0.32
CA ARG A 88 -6.48 18.71 -1.05
C ARG A 88 -7.52 18.00 -1.90
N ASP A 89 -7.49 16.68 -1.93
CA ASP A 89 -8.29 15.89 -2.87
C ASP A 89 -9.73 15.71 -2.40
N LEU A 90 -9.96 15.65 -1.08
CA LEU A 90 -11.31 15.57 -0.52
C LEU A 90 -11.84 16.94 -0.10
N TYR A 91 -11.24 17.55 0.93
CA TYR A 91 -11.77 18.78 1.51
C TYR A 91 -11.67 19.96 0.53
N GLY A 92 -10.52 20.19 -0.08
CA GLY A 92 -10.31 21.29 -1.02
C GLY A 92 -11.26 21.19 -2.21
N ARG A 93 -11.24 20.03 -2.88
CA ARG A 93 -12.01 19.81 -4.12
C ARG A 93 -13.52 19.75 -3.92
N TYR A 94 -14.01 19.07 -2.87
CA TYR A 94 -15.45 18.80 -2.72
C TYR A 94 -16.15 19.68 -1.68
N VAL A 95 -15.45 20.17 -0.65
CA VAL A 95 -16.05 20.93 0.46
C VAL A 95 -15.79 22.43 0.31
N CYS A 96 -14.52 22.84 0.16
CA CYS A 96 -14.16 24.25 0.16
C CYS A 96 -14.58 24.95 -1.13
N LYS A 97 -14.59 24.23 -2.27
CA LYS A 97 -14.98 24.69 -3.63
C LYS A 97 -14.25 25.94 -4.17
N GLU A 98 -13.45 26.61 -3.34
CA GLU A 98 -12.63 27.77 -3.60
C GLU A 98 -11.18 27.51 -3.15
N LYS A 99 -10.24 28.33 -3.64
CA LYS A 99 -8.81 28.21 -3.32
C LYS A 99 -8.59 28.37 -1.81
N MET A 100 -8.01 27.35 -1.20
CA MET A 100 -7.76 27.33 0.25
C MET A 100 -6.55 28.20 0.57
N SER A 101 -6.63 29.01 1.64
CA SER A 101 -5.46 29.72 2.15
C SER A 101 -4.52 28.76 2.88
N ASP A 102 -3.20 29.00 2.80
CA ASP A 102 -2.17 28.16 3.44
C ASP A 102 -2.42 27.94 4.94
N LYS A 103 -2.91 28.98 5.64
CA LYS A 103 -3.26 28.90 7.07
C LYS A 103 -4.41 27.91 7.31
N LYS A 104 -5.42 27.89 6.44
CA LYS A 104 -6.57 27.00 6.55
C LYS A 104 -6.18 25.57 6.16
N GLU A 105 -5.40 25.40 5.11
CA GLU A 105 -4.86 24.11 4.68
C GLU A 105 -4.02 23.46 5.79
N MET A 106 -3.10 24.22 6.42
CA MET A 106 -2.28 23.71 7.51
C MET A 106 -3.11 23.36 8.75
N LYS A 107 -4.15 24.16 9.07
CA LYS A 107 -5.04 23.87 10.20
C LYS A 107 -5.81 22.56 10.00
N ILE A 108 -6.37 22.34 8.80
CA ILE A 108 -7.12 21.13 8.47
C ILE A 108 -6.16 19.93 8.44
N SER A 109 -4.99 20.06 7.82
CA SER A 109 -3.99 19.00 7.78
C SER A 109 -3.62 18.51 9.19
N ARG A 110 -3.41 19.43 10.15
CA ARG A 110 -3.14 19.07 11.56
C ARG A 110 -4.29 18.31 12.21
N VAL A 111 -5.54 18.72 11.96
CA VAL A 111 -6.72 18.01 12.47
C VAL A 111 -6.79 16.61 11.87
N VAL A 112 -6.56 16.46 10.57
CA VAL A 112 -6.55 15.15 9.90
C VAL A 112 -5.46 14.25 10.47
N VAL A 113 -4.23 14.75 10.63
CA VAL A 113 -3.13 14.00 11.25
C VAL A 113 -3.50 13.54 12.67
N PHE A 114 -4.06 14.44 13.48
CA PHE A 114 -4.47 14.11 14.84
C PHE A 114 -5.55 13.02 14.87
N LEU A 115 -6.59 13.15 14.05
CA LEU A 115 -7.66 12.15 13.96
C LEU A 115 -7.15 10.81 13.42
N ALA A 116 -6.29 10.82 12.40
CA ALA A 116 -5.65 9.62 11.87
C ALA A 116 -4.77 8.92 12.91
N GLY A 117 -4.04 9.68 13.72
CA GLY A 117 -3.25 9.17 14.83
C GLY A 117 -4.12 8.49 15.89
N ILE A 118 -5.23 9.11 16.29
CA ILE A 118 -6.18 8.52 17.26
C ILE A 118 -6.80 7.25 16.71
N THR A 119 -7.29 7.26 15.47
CA THR A 119 -7.92 6.06 14.88
C THR A 119 -6.91 4.93 14.71
N GLY A 120 -5.69 5.25 14.26
CA GLY A 120 -4.58 4.30 14.20
C GLY A 120 -4.25 3.69 15.57
N MET A 121 -4.17 4.51 16.62
CA MET A 121 -3.94 4.06 17.99
C MET A 121 -5.08 3.14 18.48
N MET A 122 -6.33 3.51 18.25
CA MET A 122 -7.49 2.68 18.64
C MET A 122 -7.50 1.33 17.92
N LEU A 123 -7.10 1.30 16.64
CA LEU A 123 -6.96 0.05 15.89
C LEU A 123 -5.78 -0.79 16.37
N ALA A 124 -4.66 -0.15 16.71
CA ALA A 124 -3.45 -0.80 17.22
C ALA A 124 -3.66 -1.48 18.58
N LEU A 125 -4.63 -1.03 19.39
CA LEU A 125 -5.01 -1.71 20.64
C LEU A 125 -5.60 -3.11 20.42
N ARG A 126 -6.02 -3.44 19.19
CA ARG A 126 -6.44 -4.80 18.85
C ARG A 126 -5.20 -5.63 18.52
N SER A 127 -4.99 -6.72 19.27
CA SER A 127 -3.89 -7.68 19.04
C SER A 127 -4.11 -8.42 17.73
N THR A 128 -3.70 -7.80 16.63
CA THR A 128 -3.83 -8.32 15.27
C THR A 128 -2.44 -8.46 14.69
N SER A 129 -2.15 -9.61 14.09
CA SER A 129 -0.85 -9.84 13.44
C SER A 129 -0.63 -8.80 12.35
N ILE A 130 0.45 -8.01 12.45
CA ILE A 130 0.82 -7.01 11.44
C ILE A 130 1.06 -7.69 10.09
N LEU A 131 1.62 -8.91 10.09
CA LEU A 131 1.77 -9.73 8.89
C LEU A 131 0.42 -10.02 8.23
N PHE A 132 -0.59 -10.38 9.03
CA PHE A 132 -1.94 -10.65 8.51
C PHE A 132 -2.56 -9.37 7.94
N LEU A 133 -2.44 -8.24 8.65
CA LEU A 133 -2.94 -6.96 8.17
C LEU A 133 -2.23 -6.51 6.88
N GLY A 134 -0.93 -6.76 6.75
CA GLY A 134 -0.16 -6.50 5.54
C GLY A 134 -0.65 -7.32 4.34
N ILE A 135 -0.89 -8.62 4.53
CA ILE A 135 -1.46 -9.48 3.49
C ILE A 135 -2.87 -9.00 3.13
N TYR A 136 -3.71 -8.71 4.12
CA TYR A 136 -5.07 -8.22 3.89
C TYR A 136 -5.08 -6.90 3.12
N THR A 137 -4.21 -5.96 3.49
CA THR A 137 -4.09 -4.66 2.83
C THR A 137 -3.47 -4.73 1.44
N SER A 138 -2.71 -5.79 1.12
CA SER A 138 -2.16 -5.99 -0.22
C SER A 138 -3.24 -6.07 -1.32
N GLY A 139 -4.46 -6.52 -0.97
CA GLY A 139 -5.60 -6.49 -1.87
C GLY A 139 -6.02 -5.07 -2.29
N PHE A 140 -5.75 -4.05 -1.48
CA PHE A 140 -6.05 -2.66 -1.83
C PHE A 140 -5.10 -2.08 -2.88
N PHE A 141 -3.92 -2.68 -3.09
CA PHE A 141 -3.01 -2.22 -4.14
C PHE A 141 -3.55 -2.45 -5.56
N ILE A 142 -4.55 -3.34 -5.72
CA ILE A 142 -5.24 -3.57 -6.99
C ILE A 142 -5.79 -2.26 -7.54
N ALA A 143 -6.39 -1.45 -6.65
CA ALA A 143 -7.02 -0.15 -6.96
C ALA A 143 -6.07 0.87 -7.61
N VAL A 144 -4.78 0.79 -7.26
CA VAL A 144 -3.80 1.83 -7.59
C VAL A 144 -2.94 1.40 -8.78
N LEU A 145 -2.56 0.12 -8.84
CA LEU A 145 -1.60 -0.36 -9.82
C LEU A 145 -2.22 -0.61 -11.20
N THR A 146 -3.46 -1.10 -11.25
CA THR A 146 -4.16 -1.43 -12.51
C THR A 146 -4.17 -0.26 -13.52
N PRO A 147 -4.58 0.98 -13.18
CA PRO A 147 -4.60 2.07 -14.15
C PRO A 147 -3.19 2.47 -14.60
N ILE A 148 -2.20 2.41 -13.70
CA ILE A 148 -0.81 2.73 -14.00
C ILE A 148 -0.24 1.72 -15.01
N PHE A 149 -0.40 0.42 -14.74
CA PHE A 149 0.07 -0.63 -15.62
C PHE A 149 -0.60 -0.56 -17.00
N VAL A 150 -1.93 -0.47 -17.04
CA VAL A 150 -2.66 -0.44 -18.31
C VAL A 150 -2.31 0.78 -19.15
N SER A 151 -2.06 1.92 -18.51
CA SER A 151 -1.67 3.17 -19.19
C SER A 151 -0.32 3.08 -19.93
N PHE A 152 0.58 2.17 -19.55
CA PHE A 152 1.81 1.93 -20.32
C PHE A 152 1.57 1.18 -21.63
N PHE A 153 0.54 0.33 -21.70
CA PHE A 153 0.29 -0.54 -22.85
C PHE A 153 -0.84 -0.03 -23.76
N ILE A 154 -1.83 0.69 -23.23
CA ILE A 154 -3.00 1.18 -23.96
C ILE A 154 -2.94 2.71 -24.08
N LYS A 155 -2.90 3.22 -25.32
CA LYS A 155 -2.83 4.67 -25.61
C LYS A 155 -4.14 5.44 -25.32
N ARG A 156 -5.27 4.74 -25.25
CA ARG A 156 -6.62 5.31 -25.08
C ARG A 156 -7.39 4.55 -24.00
N VAL A 157 -6.99 4.72 -22.75
CA VAL A 157 -7.62 4.07 -21.60
C VAL A 157 -9.00 4.69 -21.35
N ASN A 158 -10.04 3.86 -21.21
CA ASN A 158 -11.37 4.32 -20.85
C ASN A 158 -11.50 4.49 -19.33
N VAL A 159 -11.73 5.74 -18.89
CA VAL A 159 -11.87 6.08 -17.47
C VAL A 159 -13.04 5.34 -16.81
N LYS A 160 -14.17 5.16 -17.49
CA LYS A 160 -15.32 4.40 -16.94
C LYS A 160 -14.97 2.92 -16.78
N ALA A 161 -14.24 2.35 -17.73
CA ALA A 161 -13.81 0.95 -17.66
C ALA A 161 -12.86 0.74 -16.47
N VAL A 162 -11.89 1.64 -16.28
CA VAL A 162 -11.00 1.64 -15.11
C VAL A 162 -11.82 1.74 -13.82
N LEU A 163 -12.72 2.72 -13.71
CA LEU A 163 -13.52 2.92 -12.49
C LEU A 163 -14.34 1.68 -12.12
N TRP A 164 -15.02 1.06 -13.09
CA TRP A 164 -15.78 -0.17 -12.84
C TRP A 164 -14.87 -1.36 -12.51
N ALA A 165 -13.72 -1.48 -13.19
CA ALA A 165 -12.72 -2.51 -12.86
C ALA A 165 -12.23 -2.36 -11.41
N GLU A 166 -11.96 -1.14 -10.95
CA GLU A 166 -11.51 -0.91 -9.57
C GLU A 166 -12.61 -1.15 -8.54
N ILE A 167 -13.84 -0.72 -8.79
CA ILE A 167 -14.95 -0.94 -7.86
C ILE A 167 -15.22 -2.44 -7.72
N ILE A 168 -15.32 -3.15 -8.85
CA ILE A 168 -15.56 -4.59 -8.85
C ILE A 168 -14.37 -5.31 -8.22
N GLY A 169 -13.15 -4.97 -8.64
CA GLY A 169 -11.91 -5.53 -8.12
C GLY A 169 -11.80 -5.35 -6.60
N PHE A 170 -12.12 -4.17 -6.08
CA PHE A 170 -12.12 -3.86 -4.66
C PHE A 170 -13.15 -4.70 -3.89
N ILE A 171 -14.39 -4.78 -4.37
CA ILE A 171 -15.45 -5.56 -3.71
C ILE A 171 -15.11 -7.05 -3.69
N VAL A 172 -14.63 -7.60 -4.80
CA VAL A 172 -14.25 -9.01 -4.87
C VAL A 172 -12.98 -9.27 -4.04
N ALA A 173 -12.00 -8.36 -4.04
CA ALA A 173 -10.85 -8.43 -3.15
C ALA A 173 -11.27 -8.48 -1.70
N LEU A 174 -12.12 -7.56 -1.26
CA LEU A 174 -12.59 -7.50 0.11
C LEU A 174 -13.32 -8.79 0.51
N THR A 175 -14.26 -9.26 -0.30
CA THR A 175 -15.10 -10.42 0.01
C THR A 175 -14.33 -11.74 -0.06
N LEU A 176 -13.69 -12.03 -1.19
CA LEU A 176 -13.02 -13.31 -1.42
C LEU A 176 -11.75 -13.42 -0.58
N SER A 177 -10.98 -12.34 -0.41
CA SER A 177 -9.81 -12.40 0.47
C SER A 177 -10.21 -12.59 1.93
N THR A 178 -11.30 -11.96 2.40
CA THR A 178 -11.82 -12.24 3.76
C THR A 178 -12.24 -13.70 3.87
N ALA A 179 -13.01 -14.22 2.92
CA ALA A 179 -13.46 -15.62 2.94
C ALA A 179 -12.30 -16.62 3.01
N VAL A 180 -11.24 -16.40 2.25
CA VAL A 180 -10.06 -17.28 2.25
C VAL A 180 -9.19 -17.07 3.49
N ASN A 181 -8.97 -15.82 3.93
CA ASN A 181 -8.15 -15.52 5.11
C ASN A 181 -8.78 -16.03 6.42
N TYR A 182 -10.10 -16.08 6.51
CA TYR A 182 -10.83 -16.67 7.66
C TYR A 182 -11.15 -18.17 7.47
N HIS A 183 -10.56 -18.81 6.46
CA HIS A 183 -10.74 -20.24 6.16
C HIS A 183 -12.20 -20.68 5.90
N TYR A 184 -13.09 -19.77 5.49
CA TYR A 184 -14.42 -20.13 5.00
C TYR A 184 -14.37 -20.82 3.64
N ILE A 185 -13.37 -20.47 2.82
CA ILE A 185 -13.07 -21.12 1.54
C ILE A 185 -11.63 -21.59 1.59
N THR A 186 -11.45 -22.91 1.67
CA THR A 186 -10.12 -23.56 1.68
C THR A 186 -9.77 -24.20 0.35
N GLU A 187 -10.78 -24.50 -0.47
CA GLU A 187 -10.62 -25.20 -1.74
C GLU A 187 -11.58 -24.64 -2.80
N ILE A 188 -11.08 -24.46 -4.02
CA ILE A 188 -11.89 -24.16 -5.19
C ILE A 188 -11.53 -25.20 -6.25
N ALA A 189 -12.52 -25.95 -6.71
CA ALA A 189 -12.39 -26.93 -7.80
C ALA A 189 -11.24 -27.96 -7.61
N GLY A 190 -11.05 -28.52 -6.41
CA GLY A 190 -9.99 -29.51 -6.17
C GLY A 190 -8.67 -28.93 -5.67
N HIS A 191 -8.50 -27.60 -5.69
CA HIS A 191 -7.22 -26.95 -5.41
C HIS A 191 -7.29 -26.09 -4.14
N THR A 192 -6.31 -26.27 -3.25
CA THR A 192 -6.17 -25.46 -2.03
C THR A 192 -5.93 -24.00 -2.39
N VAL A 193 -6.79 -23.11 -1.89
CA VAL A 193 -6.70 -21.68 -2.20
C VAL A 193 -6.02 -20.95 -1.05
N TYR A 194 -4.94 -20.26 -1.39
CA TYR A 194 -4.26 -19.35 -0.46
C TYR A 194 -4.62 -17.89 -0.78
N PRO A 195 -4.57 -16.97 0.20
CA PRO A 195 -4.91 -15.57 -0.02
C PRO A 195 -4.19 -14.92 -1.20
N TRP A 196 -2.93 -15.26 -1.45
CA TRP A 196 -2.16 -14.72 -2.58
C TRP A 196 -2.70 -15.14 -3.95
N HIS A 197 -3.30 -16.34 -4.09
CA HIS A 197 -3.97 -16.76 -5.32
C HIS A 197 -5.13 -15.83 -5.64
N VAL A 198 -5.91 -15.45 -4.61
CA VAL A 198 -7.03 -14.52 -4.74
C VAL A 198 -6.54 -13.16 -5.25
N TYR A 199 -5.50 -12.60 -4.63
CA TYR A 199 -4.99 -11.28 -5.06
C TYR A 199 -4.47 -11.31 -6.50
N VAL A 200 -3.71 -12.34 -6.91
CA VAL A 200 -3.20 -12.46 -8.28
C VAL A 200 -4.33 -12.58 -9.30
N LEU A 201 -5.34 -13.42 -9.03
CA LEU A 201 -6.48 -13.58 -9.92
C LEU A 201 -7.24 -12.26 -10.09
N LEU A 202 -7.41 -11.50 -9.02
CA LEU A 202 -8.09 -10.21 -9.06
C LEU A 202 -7.33 -9.17 -9.88
N TYR A 203 -6.00 -9.14 -9.79
CA TYR A 203 -5.18 -8.30 -10.66
C TYR A 203 -5.41 -8.63 -12.14
N ILE A 204 -5.42 -9.91 -12.49
CA ILE A 204 -5.63 -10.35 -13.87
C ILE A 204 -7.03 -9.95 -14.35
N ILE A 205 -8.05 -10.13 -13.51
CA ILE A 205 -9.43 -9.73 -13.85
C ILE A 205 -9.54 -8.22 -14.01
N ALA A 206 -8.99 -7.42 -13.09
CA ALA A 206 -9.05 -5.96 -13.14
C ALA A 206 -8.35 -5.39 -14.40
N ILE A 207 -7.16 -5.91 -14.72
CA ILE A 207 -6.45 -5.58 -15.96
C ILE A 207 -7.28 -6.02 -17.17
N GLY A 208 -7.84 -7.23 -17.16
CA GLY A 208 -8.67 -7.76 -18.23
C GLY A 208 -9.90 -6.89 -18.52
N ILE A 209 -10.68 -6.54 -17.49
CA ILE A 209 -11.85 -5.65 -17.60
C ILE A 209 -11.42 -4.29 -18.16
N THR A 210 -10.33 -3.72 -17.65
CA THR A 210 -9.84 -2.42 -18.10
C THR A 210 -9.41 -2.46 -19.56
N CYS A 211 -8.68 -3.49 -19.97
CA CYS A 211 -8.23 -3.68 -21.34
C CYS A 211 -9.41 -3.90 -22.29
N ILE A 212 -10.32 -4.81 -21.97
CA ILE A 212 -11.52 -5.10 -22.77
C ILE A 212 -12.39 -3.86 -22.90
N GLY A 213 -12.68 -3.17 -21.79
CA GLY A 213 -13.48 -1.96 -21.79
C GLY A 213 -12.84 -0.82 -22.59
N SER A 214 -11.51 -0.71 -22.56
CA SER A 214 -10.77 0.29 -23.35
C SER A 214 -10.66 -0.06 -24.84
N VAL A 215 -10.75 -1.35 -25.22
CA VAL A 215 -10.80 -1.76 -26.63
C VAL A 215 -12.20 -1.57 -27.21
N ILE A 216 -13.24 -1.94 -26.45
CA ILE A 216 -14.64 -1.83 -26.89
C ILE A 216 -15.07 -0.37 -26.98
N SER A 217 -14.69 0.44 -25.99
CA SER A 217 -15.02 1.86 -25.94
C SER A 217 -13.74 2.64 -25.63
N PRO A 218 -12.93 2.99 -26.65
CA PRO A 218 -11.70 3.72 -26.43
C PRO A 218 -11.95 5.08 -25.78
N GLY A 219 -11.18 5.40 -24.74
CA GLY A 219 -11.22 6.70 -24.10
C GLY A 219 -10.62 7.81 -24.95
N GLU A 220 -10.70 9.04 -24.45
CA GLU A 220 -9.99 10.17 -25.04
C GLU A 220 -8.48 9.95 -24.98
N ARG A 221 -7.78 10.40 -26.02
CA ARG A 221 -6.32 10.39 -26.03
C ARG A 221 -5.85 11.58 -25.19
N VAL A 222 -5.39 11.31 -23.98
CA VAL A 222 -4.77 12.34 -23.13
C VAL A 222 -3.36 12.58 -23.63
N THR A 223 -3.08 13.80 -24.11
CA THR A 223 -1.73 14.22 -24.48
C THR A 223 -1.03 14.94 -23.33
N TRP A 224 0.29 15.03 -23.38
CA TRP A 224 1.07 15.78 -22.38
C TRP A 224 0.69 17.27 -22.33
N GLU A 225 0.28 17.85 -23.46
CA GLU A 225 -0.19 19.22 -23.53
C GLU A 225 -1.52 19.42 -22.80
N ASP A 226 -2.43 18.45 -22.86
CA ASP A 226 -3.70 18.49 -22.11
C ASP A 226 -3.45 18.44 -20.59
N ILE A 227 -2.49 17.63 -20.15
CA ILE A 227 -2.12 17.54 -18.73
C ILE A 227 -1.50 18.86 -18.26
N ARG A 228 -0.58 19.42 -19.06
CA ARG A 228 0.11 20.67 -18.74
C ARG A 228 -0.86 21.85 -18.67
N THR A 229 -1.79 21.97 -19.63
CA THR A 229 -2.77 23.05 -19.67
C THR A 229 -3.75 22.97 -18.50
N ARG A 230 -4.24 21.77 -18.15
CA ARG A 230 -5.08 21.58 -16.95
C ARG A 230 -4.34 21.96 -15.66
N HIS A 231 -3.09 21.54 -15.52
CA HIS A 231 -2.28 21.90 -14.35
C HIS A 231 -2.08 23.42 -14.24
N LEU A 232 -1.76 24.10 -15.35
CA LEU A 232 -1.61 25.55 -15.35
C LEU A 232 -2.91 26.28 -14.98
N ALA A 233 -4.06 25.78 -15.43
CA ALA A 233 -5.37 26.35 -15.08
C ALA A 233 -5.77 26.13 -13.61
N GLU A 234 -5.29 25.07 -12.96
CA GLU A 234 -5.51 24.85 -11.52
C GLU A 234 -4.57 25.69 -10.64
N VAL A 235 -3.39 26.04 -11.17
CA VAL A 235 -2.37 26.82 -10.44
C VAL A 235 -2.57 28.33 -10.60
N SER A 236 -3.11 28.78 -11.74
CA SER A 236 -3.50 30.18 -12.01
C SER A 236 -4.70 30.62 -11.16
#